data_AF-A0A9D8NV70-F1
#
_entry.id   AF-A0A9D8NV70-F1
#
_cell.length_a   1.000
_cell.length_b   1.000
_cell.length_c   1.000
_cell.angle_alpha   90.00
_cell.angle_beta   90.00
_cell.angle_gamma   90.00
#
_symmetry.space_group_name_H-M   'P 1'
#
loop_
_entity.id
_entity.type
_entity.pdbx_description
1 polymer ?
#
loop_
_entity_poly.entity_id
_entity_poly.type
_entity_poly.pdbx_seq_one_letter_code
_entity_poly.pdbx_strand_id
1 'polypeptide(L)'
;ILMPRAVRAASHLKAAFSRPATARLAPRSSRPAVRALLVAFALLAAAPIALGQRAPTLRGGSWWERTDPGPRGSLPRSRFYTIRSDLPAEDTRRYANLLDTMYLEYTRLMKGLRPRGSAHLDVFMFATEQDYLDTLRTRFGASGTGSGGMFFVGPKGAGLAFFTQGLPSARVEHVIRHEGFHQIANIFFDHDLPPWANEGLAEYFGESVVVNGTVIEGQMTESTLAKVKSLIEQGRIVPFEDLLSRDLRAWNGAVSRGTADAQYAQSASMVHFLLWGEGGRLSDRFSAYLRNLNEGRDPVSSFRMAFGGTDDRALADFERRWREFVKQQSPGSVRAAMDRLTFLSEGLLRLRDRNVHPSSLEELKSALKKEGFTLAMGSHAGPVTLRAEDESLYSIPPDQIQDRRRAPEIEFVWKGPKPPRRATAKDDERDGGGSGAGGTEERSSDAAEKPAKPPPLPELSTRNLRPRNLKVSWKQGADGGWSAEVGLE
;
A
#
# COMPACT_ATOMS: atom_id res chain seq x y z
N ILE A 1 -36.99 51.06 22.23
CA ILE A 1 -36.19 51.65 23.33
C ILE A 1 -34.85 52.05 22.71
N LEU A 2 -34.84 53.20 22.01
CA LEU A 2 -34.11 54.46 22.31
C LEU A 2 -32.60 54.37 21.94
N MET A 3 -32.17 54.80 20.73
CA MET A 3 -31.82 56.18 20.24
C MET A 3 -30.57 56.77 20.93
N PRO A 4 -29.66 57.49 20.23
CA PRO A 4 -29.92 58.78 19.52
C PRO A 4 -29.15 58.95 18.16
N ARG A 5 -29.28 59.96 17.27
CA ARG A 5 -29.89 61.32 17.24
C ARG A 5 -29.95 61.86 15.76
N ALA A 6 -30.99 62.67 15.46
CA ALA A 6 -31.18 63.81 14.49
C ALA A 6 -30.59 63.77 13.04
N VAL A 7 -31.29 63.89 11.90
CA VAL A 7 -32.33 64.82 11.32
C VAL A 7 -31.75 66.22 10.95
N ARG A 8 -31.37 66.47 9.67
CA ARG A 8 -32.10 67.14 8.52
C ARG A 8 -32.15 68.70 8.64
N ALA A 9 -32.07 69.57 7.61
CA ALA A 9 -32.35 69.49 6.17
C ALA A 9 -31.85 70.73 5.38
N ALA A 10 -31.76 70.58 4.04
CA ALA A 10 -32.06 71.52 2.92
C ALA A 10 -31.23 72.83 2.77
N SER A 11 -30.98 73.43 1.59
CA SER A 11 -31.81 73.54 0.36
C SER A 11 -31.03 74.15 -0.85
N HIS A 12 -31.47 73.83 -2.09
CA HIS A 12 -31.49 74.65 -3.34
C HIS A 12 -30.15 75.05 -4.04
N LEU A 13 -29.96 75.16 -5.37
CA LEU A 13 -30.75 75.02 -6.62
C LEU A 13 -29.77 75.20 -7.83
N LYS A 14 -30.16 74.64 -9.00
CA LYS A 14 -29.72 74.93 -10.40
C LYS A 14 -28.34 74.41 -10.86
N ALA A 15 -28.21 73.39 -11.73
CA ALA A 15 -28.72 73.13 -13.10
C ALA A 15 -27.76 73.61 -14.22
N ALA A 16 -27.18 72.67 -15.00
CA ALA A 16 -27.29 72.60 -16.47
C ALA A 16 -26.39 71.48 -17.08
N PHE A 17 -27.06 70.58 -17.84
CA PHE A 17 -26.69 69.89 -19.09
C PHE A 17 -25.25 69.30 -19.27
N SER A 18 -25.06 68.02 -19.61
CA SER A 18 -25.64 67.30 -20.75
C SER A 18 -25.67 65.76 -20.59
N ARG A 19 -26.64 65.13 -21.24
CA ARG A 19 -26.81 63.68 -21.52
C ARG A 19 -26.83 63.49 -23.06
N PRO A 20 -26.92 62.28 -23.64
CA PRO A 20 -26.44 60.95 -23.23
C PRO A 20 -25.77 60.16 -24.39
N ALA A 21 -25.18 59.00 -24.10
CA ALA A 21 -25.11 57.91 -25.07
C ALA A 21 -25.25 56.56 -24.35
N THR A 22 -26.38 55.89 -24.62
CA THR A 22 -26.69 54.51 -24.29
C THR A 22 -25.99 53.56 -25.25
N ALA A 23 -25.30 52.52 -24.76
CA ALA A 23 -25.23 51.23 -25.46
C ALA A 23 -24.71 50.08 -24.57
N ARG A 24 -25.62 49.12 -24.34
CA ARG A 24 -25.44 47.66 -24.28
C ARG A 24 -24.46 47.04 -23.26
N LEU A 25 -25.09 46.46 -22.25
CA LEU A 25 -24.66 45.22 -21.58
C LEU A 25 -24.50 44.07 -22.59
N ALA A 26 -23.34 43.39 -22.53
CA ALA A 26 -23.11 42.06 -23.08
C ALA A 26 -22.11 41.29 -22.18
N PRO A 27 -22.14 39.95 -22.14
CA PRO A 27 -21.77 39.17 -20.97
C PRO A 27 -20.27 38.85 -20.86
N ARG A 28 -19.83 38.69 -19.61
CA ARG A 28 -18.58 38.05 -19.22
C ARG A 28 -18.54 36.60 -19.70
N SER A 29 -17.64 36.30 -20.64
CA SER A 29 -17.04 34.96 -20.77
C SER A 29 -15.71 35.02 -21.53
N SER A 30 -14.61 35.23 -20.81
CA SER A 30 -13.31 34.75 -21.24
C SER A 30 -12.90 33.65 -20.28
N ARG A 31 -13.15 32.39 -20.67
CA ARG A 31 -12.44 31.25 -20.08
C ARG A 31 -10.95 31.48 -20.36
N PRO A 32 -10.05 31.47 -19.36
CA PRO A 32 -8.62 31.47 -19.67
C PRO A 32 -8.29 30.17 -20.41
N ALA A 33 -7.39 30.28 -21.39
CA ALA A 33 -6.86 29.14 -22.11
C ALA A 33 -6.31 28.11 -21.11
N VAL A 34 -6.88 26.92 -21.10
CA VAL A 34 -6.38 25.76 -20.34
C VAL A 34 -5.02 25.41 -20.94
N ARG A 35 -3.94 25.83 -20.28
CA ARG A 35 -2.62 25.24 -20.51
C ARG A 35 -2.68 23.83 -19.91
N ALA A 36 -2.61 22.82 -20.75
CA ALA A 36 -2.45 21.44 -20.31
C ALA A 36 -1.15 21.32 -19.51
N LEU A 37 -1.26 21.18 -18.20
CA LEU A 37 -0.14 20.81 -17.33
C LEU A 37 -0.01 19.28 -17.44
N LEU A 38 1.14 18.77 -17.89
CA LEU A 38 1.46 17.37 -17.74
C LEU A 38 1.67 17.10 -16.25
N VAL A 39 0.73 16.38 -15.62
CA VAL A 39 0.88 15.90 -14.26
C VAL A 39 1.41 14.47 -14.35
N ALA A 40 2.69 14.31 -14.03
CA ALA A 40 3.33 13.03 -13.86
C ALA A 40 3.78 12.94 -12.39
N PHE A 41 3.20 12.00 -11.65
CA PHE A 41 3.74 11.57 -10.36
C PHE A 41 4.72 10.44 -10.67
N ALA A 42 6.00 10.74 -10.55
CA ALA A 42 7.05 9.74 -10.66
C ALA A 42 7.43 9.31 -9.24
N LEU A 43 6.94 8.16 -8.81
CA LEU A 43 7.46 7.50 -7.62
C LEU A 43 8.93 7.12 -7.88
N LEU A 44 9.85 7.85 -7.27
CA LEU A 44 11.26 7.52 -7.22
C LEU A 44 11.48 6.48 -6.12
N ALA A 45 11.69 5.22 -6.50
CA ALA A 45 12.60 4.30 -5.80
C ALA A 45 12.77 2.99 -6.58
N ALA A 46 13.88 2.87 -7.29
CA ALA A 46 14.59 1.62 -7.49
C ALA A 46 16.08 1.91 -7.72
N ALA A 47 16.95 1.39 -6.85
CA ALA A 47 18.32 1.15 -7.24
C ALA A 47 18.32 0.05 -8.32
N PRO A 48 19.12 0.15 -9.38
CA PRO A 48 19.14 -0.86 -10.43
C PRO A 48 19.72 -2.16 -9.87
N ILE A 49 18.88 -3.16 -9.64
CA ILE A 49 19.37 -4.53 -9.49
C ILE A 49 19.59 -5.05 -10.91
N ALA A 50 20.82 -4.90 -11.40
CA ALA A 50 21.28 -5.59 -12.59
C ALA A 50 21.42 -7.09 -12.27
N LEU A 51 20.31 -7.83 -12.29
CA LEU A 51 20.33 -9.28 -12.42
C LEU A 51 19.96 -9.62 -13.86
N GLY A 52 20.98 -10.01 -14.62
CA GLY A 52 20.85 -10.44 -15.99
C GLY A 52 19.98 -11.70 -16.10
N GLN A 53 18.69 -11.50 -16.28
CA GLN A 53 17.85 -12.46 -16.99
C GLN A 53 17.52 -11.82 -18.35
N ARG A 54 18.05 -12.43 -19.42
CA ARG A 54 17.65 -12.08 -20.79
C ARG A 54 16.14 -12.26 -20.88
N ALA A 55 15.42 -11.13 -21.00
CA ALA A 55 14.01 -11.14 -21.34
C ALA A 55 13.82 -11.95 -22.62
N PRO A 56 12.76 -12.77 -22.73
CA PRO A 56 12.38 -13.31 -24.03
C PRO A 56 12.12 -12.11 -24.95
N THR A 57 12.94 -11.97 -25.99
CA THR A 57 12.64 -11.05 -27.08
C THR A 57 11.33 -11.53 -27.70
N LEU A 58 10.21 -10.90 -27.33
CA LEU A 58 8.95 -11.11 -28.01
C LEU A 58 9.15 -10.63 -29.46
N ARG A 59 9.33 -11.59 -30.38
CA ARG A 59 9.40 -11.31 -31.80
C ARG A 59 8.05 -10.74 -32.23
N GLY A 60 8.01 -9.45 -32.56
CA GLY A 60 6.87 -8.82 -33.23
C GLY A 60 6.45 -7.49 -32.60
N GLY A 61 6.58 -6.40 -33.36
CA GLY A 61 5.91 -5.11 -33.10
C GLY A 61 6.15 -4.43 -31.75
N SER A 62 5.64 -3.21 -31.64
CA SER A 62 5.46 -2.52 -30.36
C SER A 62 4.43 -3.24 -29.49
N TRP A 63 4.51 -3.09 -28.16
CA TRP A 63 3.49 -3.61 -27.24
C TRP A 63 2.08 -3.20 -27.63
N TRP A 64 1.93 -1.95 -28.11
CA TRP A 64 0.66 -1.46 -28.60
C TRP A 64 0.13 -2.32 -29.76
N GLU A 65 0.95 -2.68 -30.74
CA GLU A 65 0.51 -3.56 -31.84
C GLU A 65 0.23 -4.98 -31.35
N ARG A 66 1.04 -5.53 -30.44
CA ARG A 66 0.85 -6.89 -29.90
C ARG A 66 -0.45 -7.06 -29.11
N THR A 67 -0.94 -5.98 -28.51
CA THR A 67 -2.14 -5.96 -27.66
C THR A 67 -3.35 -5.34 -28.36
N ASP A 68 -3.27 -5.10 -29.67
CA ASP A 68 -4.40 -4.62 -30.46
C ASP A 68 -5.48 -5.72 -30.55
N PRO A 69 -6.73 -5.46 -30.12
CA PRO A 69 -7.81 -6.44 -30.26
C PRO A 69 -8.22 -6.67 -31.73
N GLY A 70 -7.66 -5.90 -32.67
CA GLY A 70 -7.94 -6.00 -34.10
C GLY A 70 -9.29 -5.39 -34.50
N PRO A 71 -9.63 -5.39 -35.80
CA PRO A 71 -10.73 -4.58 -36.33
C PRO A 71 -12.12 -4.91 -35.78
N ARG A 72 -12.32 -6.12 -35.24
CA ARG A 72 -13.60 -6.59 -34.69
C ARG A 72 -13.54 -6.91 -33.20
N GLY A 73 -12.38 -6.77 -32.57
CA GLY A 73 -12.21 -7.04 -31.16
C GLY A 73 -12.40 -5.79 -30.31
N SER A 74 -12.72 -5.99 -29.04
CA SER A 74 -12.67 -4.93 -28.02
C SER A 74 -11.64 -5.30 -26.96
N LEU A 75 -11.03 -4.29 -26.35
CA LEU A 75 -10.21 -4.50 -25.17
C LEU A 75 -11.03 -5.16 -24.05
N PRO A 76 -10.43 -6.09 -23.27
CA PRO A 76 -11.05 -6.61 -22.06
C PRO A 76 -11.49 -5.49 -21.12
N ARG A 77 -12.55 -5.75 -20.35
CA ARG A 77 -13.08 -4.80 -19.37
C ARG A 77 -13.29 -5.51 -18.03
N SER A 78 -13.02 -4.79 -16.95
CA SER A 78 -13.52 -5.12 -15.62
C SER A 78 -14.74 -4.25 -15.31
N ARG A 79 -15.17 -4.19 -14.04
CA ARG A 79 -16.30 -3.37 -13.64
C ARG A 79 -16.05 -1.88 -13.90
N PHE A 80 -14.85 -1.38 -13.61
CA PHE A 80 -14.53 0.05 -13.71
C PHE A 80 -13.45 0.39 -14.73
N TYR A 81 -12.78 -0.63 -15.29
CA TYR A 81 -11.61 -0.40 -16.14
C TYR A 81 -11.76 -1.00 -17.54
N THR A 82 -11.23 -0.29 -18.53
CA THR A 82 -10.81 -0.83 -19.82
C THR A 82 -9.34 -1.23 -19.72
N ILE A 83 -9.04 -2.48 -20.07
CA ILE A 83 -7.76 -3.12 -19.77
C ILE A 83 -7.04 -3.43 -21.07
N ARG A 84 -5.79 -2.99 -21.16
CA ARG A 84 -4.84 -3.43 -22.20
C ARG A 84 -3.64 -4.07 -21.53
N SER A 85 -3.35 -5.32 -21.89
CA SER A 85 -2.38 -6.15 -21.17
C SER A 85 -1.72 -7.18 -22.09
N ASP A 86 -0.44 -7.47 -21.87
CA ASP A 86 0.25 -8.66 -22.36
C ASP A 86 0.65 -9.64 -21.24
N LEU A 87 0.11 -9.44 -20.03
CA LEU A 87 0.27 -10.37 -18.92
C LEU A 87 -0.53 -11.67 -19.17
N PRO A 88 -0.15 -12.79 -18.52
CA PRO A 88 -0.99 -13.98 -18.47
C PRO A 88 -2.42 -13.67 -18.02
N ALA A 89 -3.39 -14.45 -18.50
CA ALA A 89 -4.80 -14.21 -18.23
C ALA A 89 -5.16 -14.28 -16.73
N GLU A 90 -4.44 -15.10 -15.96
CA GLU A 90 -4.58 -15.18 -14.50
C GLU A 90 -4.14 -13.88 -13.83
N ASP A 91 -2.93 -13.39 -14.13
CA ASP A 91 -2.40 -12.14 -13.58
C ASP A 91 -3.24 -10.93 -13.98
N THR A 92 -3.66 -10.87 -15.25
CA THR A 92 -4.56 -9.81 -15.74
C THR A 92 -5.86 -9.78 -14.93
N ARG A 93 -6.49 -10.93 -14.66
CA ARG A 93 -7.71 -11.01 -13.84
C ARG A 93 -7.43 -10.65 -12.38
N ARG A 94 -6.32 -11.12 -11.81
CA ARG A 94 -5.91 -10.80 -10.43
C ARG A 94 -5.80 -9.29 -10.24
N TYR A 95 -5.06 -8.60 -11.11
CA TYR A 95 -4.86 -7.16 -10.99
C TYR A 95 -6.11 -6.35 -11.36
N ALA A 96 -6.92 -6.81 -12.31
CA ALA A 96 -8.23 -6.21 -12.59
C ALA A 96 -9.17 -6.27 -11.36
N ASN A 97 -9.21 -7.41 -10.66
CA ASN A 97 -10.00 -7.55 -9.44
C ASN A 97 -9.49 -6.64 -8.32
N LEU A 98 -8.16 -6.53 -8.15
CA LEU A 98 -7.58 -5.59 -7.19
C LEU A 98 -7.98 -4.14 -7.51
N LEU A 99 -7.86 -3.73 -8.77
CA LEU A 99 -8.28 -2.39 -9.23
C LEU A 99 -9.76 -2.13 -8.94
N ASP A 100 -10.65 -3.09 -9.24
CA ASP A 100 -12.08 -2.96 -8.99
C ASP A 100 -12.40 -2.87 -7.48
N THR A 101 -11.76 -3.69 -6.65
CA THR A 101 -11.88 -3.65 -5.19
C THR A 101 -11.46 -2.29 -4.65
N MET A 102 -10.31 -1.79 -5.08
CA MET A 102 -9.77 -0.54 -4.58
C MET A 102 -10.54 0.68 -5.09
N TYR A 103 -11.07 0.65 -6.33
CA TYR A 103 -11.97 1.67 -6.85
C TYR A 103 -13.15 1.92 -5.89
N LEU A 104 -13.74 0.85 -5.35
CA LEU A 104 -14.85 0.96 -4.39
C LEU A 104 -14.41 1.61 -3.08
N GLU A 105 -13.23 1.29 -2.56
CA GLU A 105 -12.72 1.90 -1.33
C GLU A 105 -12.36 3.39 -1.52
N TYR A 106 -11.73 3.73 -2.64
CA TYR A 106 -11.43 5.13 -2.95
C TYR A 106 -12.71 5.96 -3.05
N THR A 107 -13.71 5.45 -3.77
CA THR A 107 -14.98 6.16 -3.91
C THR A 107 -15.77 6.23 -2.60
N ARG A 108 -15.58 5.28 -1.68
CA ARG A 108 -16.13 5.36 -0.31
C ARG A 108 -15.56 6.54 0.46
N LEU A 109 -14.24 6.79 0.37
CA LEU A 109 -13.61 7.97 0.98
C LEU A 109 -14.10 9.28 0.34
N MET A 110 -14.31 9.29 -0.98
CA MET A 110 -14.78 10.47 -1.74
C MET A 110 -16.30 10.69 -1.64
N LYS A 111 -17.00 9.96 -0.78
CA LYS A 111 -18.46 10.04 -0.67
C LYS A 111 -18.91 11.46 -0.31
N GLY A 112 -19.80 12.01 -1.13
CA GLY A 112 -20.34 13.36 -0.95
C GLY A 112 -19.52 14.47 -1.62
N LEU A 113 -18.42 14.12 -2.29
CA LEU A 113 -17.71 15.03 -3.21
C LEU A 113 -18.37 15.02 -4.59
N ARG A 114 -18.22 16.12 -5.33
CA ARG A 114 -18.73 16.23 -6.70
C ARG A 114 -17.68 15.70 -7.69
N PRO A 115 -17.96 14.63 -8.45
CA PRO A 115 -17.05 14.18 -9.49
C PRO A 115 -17.00 15.20 -10.63
N ARG A 116 -15.82 15.37 -11.22
CA ARG A 116 -15.53 16.29 -12.33
C ARG A 116 -15.20 15.55 -13.63
N GLY A 117 -14.95 14.25 -13.57
CA GLY A 117 -14.54 13.41 -14.71
C GLY A 117 -15.37 12.13 -14.88
N SER A 118 -14.98 11.33 -15.87
CA SER A 118 -15.56 10.00 -16.14
C SER A 118 -15.22 9.00 -15.03
N ALA A 119 -16.17 8.13 -14.72
CA ALA A 119 -16.00 7.03 -13.77
C ALA A 119 -15.35 5.77 -14.38
N HIS A 120 -15.29 5.65 -15.71
CA HIS A 120 -14.64 4.50 -16.36
C HIS A 120 -13.23 4.86 -16.78
N LEU A 121 -12.26 4.05 -16.38
CA LEU A 121 -10.83 4.36 -16.39
C LEU A 121 -10.04 3.40 -17.31
N ASP A 122 -8.89 3.86 -17.79
CA ASP A 122 -7.97 3.03 -18.59
C ASP A 122 -6.80 2.52 -17.73
N VAL A 123 -6.43 1.26 -17.95
CA VAL A 123 -5.26 0.63 -17.33
C VAL A 123 -4.43 -0.14 -18.37
N PHE A 124 -3.11 0.06 -18.31
CA PHE A 124 -2.11 -0.53 -19.19
C PHE A 124 -1.15 -1.40 -18.36
N MET A 125 -1.21 -2.71 -18.56
CA MET A 125 -0.43 -3.69 -17.79
C MET A 125 0.66 -4.29 -18.68
N PHE A 126 1.92 -4.12 -18.29
CA PHE A 126 3.06 -4.53 -19.11
C PHE A 126 3.78 -5.72 -18.49
N ALA A 127 4.08 -6.73 -19.30
CA ALA A 127 4.97 -7.81 -18.88
C ALA A 127 6.39 -7.29 -18.62
N THR A 128 6.87 -6.30 -19.39
CA THR A 128 8.26 -5.81 -19.33
C THR A 128 8.35 -4.31 -19.00
N GLU A 129 9.45 -3.91 -18.34
CA GLU A 129 9.74 -2.50 -18.08
C GLU A 129 9.97 -1.72 -19.37
N GLN A 130 10.65 -2.33 -20.35
CA GLN A 130 10.99 -1.67 -21.61
C GLN A 130 9.73 -1.28 -22.40
N ASP A 131 8.74 -2.17 -22.52
CA ASP A 131 7.49 -1.87 -23.20
C ASP A 131 6.69 -0.77 -22.47
N TYR A 132 6.72 -0.76 -21.14
CA TYR A 132 6.13 0.29 -20.31
C TYR A 132 6.76 1.66 -20.63
N LEU A 133 8.09 1.76 -20.58
CA LEU A 133 8.82 2.99 -20.87
C LEU A 133 8.61 3.47 -22.31
N ASP A 134 8.69 2.56 -23.27
CA ASP A 134 8.52 2.89 -24.69
C ASP A 134 7.10 3.33 -25.02
N THR A 135 6.10 2.65 -24.47
CA THR A 135 4.68 2.99 -24.71
C THR A 135 4.34 4.34 -24.12
N LEU A 136 4.74 4.62 -22.88
CA LEU A 136 4.51 5.92 -22.25
C LEU A 136 5.13 7.06 -23.06
N ARG A 137 6.39 6.90 -23.48
CA ARG A 137 7.10 7.91 -24.27
C ARG A 137 6.45 8.13 -25.64
N THR A 138 6.21 7.05 -26.37
CA THR A 138 5.81 7.13 -27.80
C THR A 138 4.32 7.40 -27.98
N ARG A 139 3.46 6.81 -27.16
CA ARG A 139 1.99 6.95 -27.27
C ARG A 139 1.46 8.12 -26.47
N PHE A 140 1.97 8.33 -25.26
CA PHE A 140 1.41 9.32 -24.34
C PHE A 140 2.26 10.57 -24.15
N GLY A 141 3.54 10.53 -24.54
CA GLY A 141 4.48 11.62 -24.27
C GLY A 141 4.81 11.78 -22.78
N ALA A 142 4.64 10.70 -22.01
CA ALA A 142 4.96 10.63 -20.59
C ALA A 142 6.28 9.89 -20.38
N SER A 143 6.95 10.15 -19.25
CA SER A 143 8.19 9.47 -18.86
C SER A 143 7.95 8.66 -17.59
N GLY A 144 8.00 7.33 -17.69
CA GLY A 144 7.94 6.42 -16.54
C GLY A 144 9.31 6.01 -15.98
N THR A 145 10.39 6.69 -16.38
CA THR A 145 11.74 6.32 -15.95
C THR A 145 11.88 6.41 -14.43
N GLY A 146 12.30 5.31 -13.80
CA GLY A 146 12.54 5.23 -12.36
C GLY A 146 11.33 4.86 -11.51
N SER A 147 10.18 4.56 -12.13
CA SER A 147 8.94 4.16 -11.44
C SER A 147 8.50 2.75 -11.85
N GLY A 148 7.93 1.99 -10.90
CA GLY A 148 7.31 0.68 -11.17
C GLY A 148 5.93 0.77 -11.85
N GLY A 149 5.35 1.96 -11.84
CA GLY A 149 4.11 2.33 -12.51
C GLY A 149 3.85 3.82 -12.34
N MET A 150 2.88 4.35 -13.08
CA MET A 150 2.45 5.74 -12.97
C MET A 150 0.98 5.90 -13.38
N PHE A 151 0.29 6.81 -12.71
CA PHE A 151 -0.85 7.50 -13.27
C PHE A 151 -0.38 8.72 -14.07
N PHE A 152 -0.91 8.88 -15.28
CA PHE A 152 -0.62 10.02 -16.13
C PHE A 152 -1.89 10.65 -16.70
N VAL A 153 -1.84 11.96 -16.92
CA VAL A 153 -2.85 12.73 -17.64
C VAL A 153 -2.15 13.62 -18.67
N GLY A 154 -2.57 13.54 -19.92
CA GLY A 154 -2.02 14.36 -20.98
C GLY A 154 -2.96 14.50 -22.19
N PRO A 155 -2.59 15.33 -23.18
CA PRO A 155 -3.40 15.58 -24.36
C PRO A 155 -3.59 14.33 -25.24
N LYS A 156 -2.74 13.32 -25.07
CA LYS A 156 -2.78 12.05 -25.81
C LYS A 156 -3.53 10.94 -25.07
N GLY A 157 -4.07 11.22 -23.88
CA GLY A 157 -4.79 10.25 -23.05
C GLY A 157 -4.40 10.31 -21.58
N ALA A 158 -5.09 9.52 -20.79
CA ALA A 158 -4.83 9.34 -19.37
C ALA A 158 -4.98 7.87 -19.01
N GLY A 159 -4.32 7.44 -17.95
CA GLY A 159 -4.47 6.08 -17.44
C GLY A 159 -3.42 5.71 -16.41
N LEU A 160 -3.61 4.53 -15.83
CA LEU A 160 -2.63 3.90 -14.96
C LEU A 160 -1.83 2.90 -15.77
N ALA A 161 -0.50 3.01 -15.72
CA ALA A 161 0.42 2.09 -16.38
C ALA A 161 1.37 1.46 -15.36
N PHE A 162 1.60 0.15 -15.41
CA PHE A 162 2.59 -0.54 -14.56
C PHE A 162 3.17 -1.78 -15.24
N PHE A 163 4.34 -2.22 -14.81
CA PHE A 163 4.94 -3.48 -15.27
C PHE A 163 5.16 -4.50 -14.15
N THR A 164 5.39 -5.76 -14.51
CA THR A 164 5.61 -6.86 -13.53
C THR A 164 7.01 -7.45 -13.55
N GLN A 165 7.78 -7.32 -14.65
CA GLN A 165 9.12 -7.88 -14.77
C GLN A 165 10.05 -7.53 -13.60
N GLY A 166 10.58 -8.56 -12.95
CA GLY A 166 11.56 -8.41 -11.88
C GLY A 166 11.02 -7.80 -10.58
N LEU A 167 9.71 -7.55 -10.50
CA LEU A 167 9.07 -6.99 -9.31
C LEU A 167 8.35 -8.08 -8.50
N PRO A 168 8.54 -8.12 -7.18
CA PRO A 168 7.71 -8.96 -6.32
C PRO A 168 6.23 -8.56 -6.43
N SER A 169 5.31 -9.52 -6.39
CA SER A 169 3.86 -9.24 -6.50
C SER A 169 3.38 -8.20 -5.49
N ALA A 170 3.88 -8.23 -4.26
CA ALA A 170 3.55 -7.23 -3.22
C ALA A 170 3.91 -5.80 -3.63
N ARG A 171 5.00 -5.62 -4.41
CA ARG A 171 5.41 -4.30 -4.94
C ARG A 171 4.46 -3.87 -6.06
N VAL A 172 4.11 -4.77 -6.99
CA VAL A 172 3.15 -4.48 -8.06
C VAL A 172 1.79 -4.09 -7.47
N GLU A 173 1.31 -4.82 -6.47
CA GLU A 173 0.04 -4.54 -5.83
C GLU A 173 0.06 -3.21 -5.04
N HIS A 174 1.17 -2.84 -4.41
CA HIS A 174 1.35 -1.49 -3.84
C HIS A 174 1.18 -0.44 -4.93
N VAL A 175 1.91 -0.58 -6.06
CA VAL A 175 1.84 0.38 -7.18
C VAL A 175 0.41 0.50 -7.70
N ILE A 176 -0.30 -0.61 -7.90
CA ILE A 176 -1.70 -0.60 -8.33
C ILE A 176 -2.58 0.18 -7.36
N ARG A 177 -2.39 -0.02 -6.05
CA ARG A 177 -3.14 0.72 -5.04
C ARG A 177 -2.80 2.22 -5.05
N HIS A 178 -1.51 2.54 -5.00
CA HIS A 178 -1.03 3.91 -4.98
C HIS A 178 -1.48 4.69 -6.22
N GLU A 179 -1.15 4.19 -7.42
CA GLU A 179 -1.48 4.86 -8.67
C GLU A 179 -2.98 4.84 -8.96
N GLY A 180 -3.69 3.79 -8.50
CA GLY A 180 -5.14 3.69 -8.60
C GLY A 180 -5.83 4.79 -7.80
N PHE A 181 -5.27 5.20 -6.66
CA PHE A 181 -5.79 6.34 -5.92
C PHE A 181 -5.66 7.63 -6.73
N HIS A 182 -4.53 7.88 -7.40
CA HIS A 182 -4.36 9.07 -8.23
C HIS A 182 -5.40 9.17 -9.36
N GLN A 183 -5.79 8.04 -9.98
CA GLN A 183 -6.89 8.04 -10.95
C GLN A 183 -8.18 8.58 -10.35
N ILE A 184 -8.54 8.14 -9.13
CA ILE A 184 -9.75 8.60 -8.45
C ILE A 184 -9.60 10.04 -7.98
N ALA A 185 -8.45 10.42 -7.43
CA ALA A 185 -8.17 11.79 -7.04
C ALA A 185 -8.38 12.75 -8.23
N ASN A 186 -7.91 12.38 -9.42
CA ASN A 186 -8.11 13.17 -10.63
C ASN A 186 -9.60 13.34 -11.02
N ILE A 187 -10.44 12.32 -10.80
CA ILE A 187 -11.89 12.43 -11.05
C ILE A 187 -12.51 13.49 -10.15
N PHE A 188 -12.13 13.57 -8.88
CA PHE A 188 -12.77 14.44 -7.90
C PHE A 188 -12.11 15.82 -7.78
N PHE A 189 -10.80 15.91 -7.95
CA PHE A 189 -10.05 17.13 -7.69
C PHE A 189 -9.38 17.71 -8.93
N ASP A 190 -9.32 16.97 -10.04
CA ASP A 190 -8.45 17.33 -11.17
C ASP A 190 -7.02 17.59 -10.66
N HIS A 191 -6.59 18.86 -10.60
CA HIS A 191 -5.27 19.28 -10.08
C HIS A 191 -5.34 20.04 -8.74
N ASP A 192 -6.52 20.10 -8.09
CA ASP A 192 -6.75 20.90 -6.88
C ASP A 192 -6.40 20.18 -5.56
N LEU A 193 -6.10 18.88 -5.60
CA LEU A 193 -5.68 18.14 -4.41
C LEU A 193 -4.20 18.46 -4.12
N PRO A 194 -3.86 19.11 -2.98
CA PRO A 194 -2.48 19.48 -2.70
C PRO A 194 -1.58 18.24 -2.59
N PRO A 195 -0.30 18.33 -2.99
CA PRO A 195 0.61 17.18 -3.06
C PRO A 195 0.66 16.34 -1.79
N TRP A 196 0.71 16.95 -0.61
CA TRP A 196 0.74 16.20 0.66
C TRP A 196 -0.50 15.31 0.84
N ALA A 197 -1.68 15.79 0.47
CA ALA A 197 -2.92 15.03 0.62
C ALA A 197 -3.04 13.98 -0.48
N ASN A 198 -2.64 14.31 -1.71
CA ASN A 198 -2.66 13.38 -2.83
C ASN A 198 -1.73 12.19 -2.57
N GLU A 199 -0.48 12.47 -2.22
CA GLU A 199 0.54 11.45 -1.98
C GLU A 199 0.36 10.74 -0.64
N GLY A 200 -0.07 11.47 0.39
CA GLY A 200 -0.37 10.88 1.69
C GLY A 200 -1.52 9.86 1.61
N LEU A 201 -2.57 10.16 0.83
CA LEU A 201 -3.67 9.21 0.59
C LEU A 201 -3.25 8.06 -0.33
N ALA A 202 -2.46 8.34 -1.38
CA ALA A 202 -1.94 7.32 -2.28
C ALA A 202 -1.08 6.29 -1.51
N GLU A 203 -0.19 6.75 -0.63
CA GLU A 203 0.59 5.86 0.22
C GLU A 203 -0.25 5.16 1.29
N TYR A 204 -1.18 5.88 1.93
CA TYR A 204 -2.09 5.27 2.91
C TYR A 204 -2.85 4.07 2.32
N PHE A 205 -3.34 4.19 1.10
CA PHE A 205 -3.97 3.08 0.38
C PHE A 205 -2.94 2.09 -0.19
N GLY A 206 -1.76 2.55 -0.61
CA GLY A 206 -0.65 1.69 -1.04
C GLY A 206 -0.26 0.67 0.03
N GLU A 207 -0.26 1.10 1.29
CA GLU A 207 0.04 0.28 2.46
C GLU A 207 -1.14 -0.58 2.96
N SER A 208 -2.35 -0.40 2.42
CA SER A 208 -3.49 -1.21 2.82
C SER A 208 -3.27 -2.69 2.47
N VAL A 209 -3.87 -3.56 3.28
CA VAL A 209 -3.84 -4.99 3.07
C VAL A 209 -5.08 -5.39 2.29
N VAL A 210 -4.91 -6.10 1.18
CA VAL A 210 -6.02 -6.65 0.39
C VAL A 210 -5.91 -8.15 0.38
N VAL A 211 -6.87 -8.84 1.00
CA VAL A 211 -6.89 -10.31 1.07
C VAL A 211 -8.30 -10.78 0.78
N ASN A 212 -8.42 -11.73 -0.15
CA ASN A 212 -9.69 -12.31 -0.61
C ASN A 212 -10.75 -11.23 -0.96
N GLY A 213 -10.32 -10.14 -1.60
CA GLY A 213 -11.19 -9.02 -2.00
C GLY A 213 -11.63 -8.08 -0.88
N THR A 214 -11.16 -8.29 0.36
CA THR A 214 -11.41 -7.40 1.50
C THR A 214 -10.24 -6.45 1.68
N VAL A 215 -10.52 -5.15 1.78
CA VAL A 215 -9.51 -4.14 2.10
C VAL A 215 -9.47 -3.89 3.60
N ILE A 216 -8.28 -4.00 4.17
CA ILE A 216 -7.98 -3.72 5.57
C ILE A 216 -7.08 -2.48 5.59
N GLU A 217 -7.69 -1.35 5.91
CA GLU A 217 -7.03 -0.05 5.96
C GLU A 217 -6.34 0.18 7.32
N GLY A 218 -5.60 1.29 7.45
CA GLY A 218 -4.94 1.66 8.70
C GLY A 218 -3.76 0.75 9.07
N GLN A 219 -3.09 0.18 8.07
CA GLN A 219 -1.97 -0.73 8.21
C GLN A 219 -0.64 -0.03 7.91
N MET A 220 -0.19 0.86 8.80
CA MET A 220 1.10 1.52 8.62
C MET A 220 2.23 0.50 8.69
N THR A 221 3.10 0.48 7.68
CA THR A 221 4.20 -0.50 7.63
C THR A 221 5.27 -0.19 8.69
N GLU A 222 6.01 -1.23 9.09
CA GLU A 222 7.18 -1.08 9.98
C GLU A 222 8.18 -0.05 9.43
N SER A 223 8.43 -0.09 8.13
CA SER A 223 9.37 0.81 7.44
C SER A 223 8.93 2.27 7.47
N THR A 224 7.66 2.55 7.17
CA THR A 224 7.09 3.91 7.19
C THR A 224 7.06 4.45 8.61
N LEU A 225 6.61 3.65 9.57
CA LEU A 225 6.56 4.06 10.97
C LEU A 225 7.97 4.38 11.51
N ALA A 226 8.95 3.51 11.26
CA ALA A 226 10.33 3.72 11.66
C ALA A 226 10.92 4.99 11.01
N LYS A 227 10.64 5.21 9.72
CA LYS A 227 11.07 6.43 9.02
C LYS A 227 10.48 7.68 9.66
N VAL A 228 9.18 7.74 9.91
CA VAL A 228 8.54 8.93 10.48
C VAL A 228 9.01 9.18 11.91
N LYS A 229 9.14 8.14 12.75
CA LYS A 229 9.72 8.26 14.09
C LYS A 229 11.13 8.86 14.03
N SER A 230 11.97 8.35 13.13
CA SER A 230 13.32 8.88 12.91
C SER A 230 13.33 10.34 12.46
N LEU A 231 12.42 10.75 11.57
CA LEU A 231 12.30 12.16 11.14
C LEU A 231 11.89 13.07 12.30
N ILE A 232 10.98 12.63 13.16
CA ILE A 232 10.54 13.36 14.34
C ILE A 232 11.70 13.52 15.33
N GLU A 233 12.40 12.43 15.65
CA GLU A 233 13.53 12.40 16.58
C GLU A 233 14.69 13.28 16.11
N GLN A 234 14.98 13.29 14.81
CA GLN A 234 16.06 14.09 14.21
C GLN A 234 15.66 15.56 13.97
N GLY A 235 14.41 15.95 14.23
CA GLY A 235 13.92 17.29 13.93
C GLY A 235 13.90 17.62 12.43
N ARG A 236 13.77 16.59 11.57
CA ARG A 236 13.87 16.70 10.10
C ARG A 236 12.51 16.65 9.38
N ILE A 237 11.42 16.75 10.13
CA ILE A 237 10.10 16.85 9.52
C ILE A 237 9.93 18.17 8.77
N VAL A 238 9.06 18.18 7.77
CA VAL A 238 8.60 19.42 7.14
C VAL A 238 7.50 20.03 8.00
N PRO A 239 7.52 21.34 8.32
CA PRO A 239 6.40 21.99 9.00
C PRO A 239 5.08 21.75 8.26
N PHE A 240 3.99 21.48 8.99
CA PHE A 240 2.73 21.12 8.35
C PHE A 240 2.14 22.23 7.46
N GLU A 241 2.33 23.50 7.84
CA GLU A 241 1.92 24.65 7.00
C GLU A 241 2.66 24.68 5.66
N ASP A 242 3.94 24.33 5.66
CA ASP A 242 4.75 24.22 4.44
C ASP A 242 4.26 23.06 3.57
N LEU A 243 3.80 21.94 4.16
CA LEU A 243 3.20 20.84 3.40
C LEU A 243 1.86 21.22 2.78
N LEU A 244 1.00 21.93 3.53
CA LEU A 244 -0.31 22.39 3.05
C LEU A 244 -0.22 23.33 1.85
N SER A 245 0.79 24.22 1.85
CA SER A 245 0.96 25.28 0.85
C SER A 245 1.90 24.89 -0.32
N ARG A 246 2.55 23.73 -0.25
CA ARG A 246 3.51 23.29 -1.25
C ARG A 246 2.84 23.01 -2.60
N ASP A 247 3.33 23.63 -3.66
CA ASP A 247 2.95 23.27 -5.03
C ASP A 247 3.71 22.03 -5.53
N LEU A 248 3.26 21.47 -6.66
CA LEU A 248 3.86 20.28 -7.26
C LEU A 248 5.33 20.48 -7.65
N ARG A 249 5.74 21.70 -8.02
CA ARG A 249 7.12 22.00 -8.40
C ARG A 249 8.04 21.92 -7.18
N ALA A 250 7.64 22.54 -6.08
CA ALA A 250 8.38 22.51 -4.82
C ALA A 250 8.43 21.08 -4.23
N TRP A 251 7.34 20.31 -4.36
CA TRP A 251 7.32 18.88 -4.04
C TRP A 251 8.37 18.11 -4.84
N ASN A 252 8.31 18.17 -6.17
CA ASN A 252 9.24 17.47 -7.06
C ASN A 252 10.70 17.94 -6.90
N GLY A 253 10.91 19.21 -6.56
CA GLY A 253 12.23 19.75 -6.26
C GLY A 253 12.85 19.12 -5.00
N ALA A 254 12.05 18.82 -3.98
CA ALA A 254 12.51 18.10 -2.81
C ALA A 254 12.78 16.62 -3.09
N VAL A 255 11.93 16.01 -3.93
CA VAL A 255 12.14 14.64 -4.42
C VAL A 255 13.51 14.50 -5.10
N SER A 256 13.84 15.43 -5.99
CA SER A 256 15.11 15.46 -6.73
C SER A 256 16.35 15.65 -5.83
N ARG A 257 16.17 16.15 -4.60
CA ARG A 257 17.25 16.33 -3.60
C ARG A 257 17.39 15.14 -2.64
N GLY A 258 16.69 14.03 -2.90
CA GLY A 258 16.75 12.83 -2.06
C GLY A 258 15.99 12.94 -0.74
N THR A 259 15.07 13.91 -0.61
CA THR A 259 14.16 14.02 0.55
C THR A 259 12.73 13.58 0.22
N ALA A 260 12.52 12.95 -0.94
CA ALA A 260 11.26 12.35 -1.41
C ALA A 260 10.63 11.51 -0.29
N ASP A 261 11.27 10.40 0.05
CA ASP A 261 10.77 9.39 0.97
C ASP A 261 10.29 9.96 2.31
N ALA A 262 10.95 11.03 2.78
CA ALA A 262 10.57 11.68 4.03
C ALA A 262 9.21 12.38 3.94
N GLN A 263 8.91 13.02 2.81
CA GLN A 263 7.65 13.74 2.59
C GLN A 263 6.49 12.79 2.35
N TYR A 264 6.72 11.71 1.61
CA TYR A 264 5.75 10.62 1.43
C TYR A 264 5.41 9.99 2.79
N ALA A 265 6.41 9.51 3.54
CA ALA A 265 6.19 8.87 4.84
C ALA A 265 5.50 9.82 5.84
N GLN A 266 5.95 11.08 5.93
CA GLN A 266 5.31 12.08 6.77
C GLN A 266 3.84 12.30 6.38
N SER A 267 3.57 12.52 5.10
CA SER A 267 2.20 12.78 4.60
C SER A 267 1.28 11.59 4.83
N ALA A 268 1.74 10.36 4.54
CA ALA A 268 1.01 9.12 4.80
C ALA A 268 0.65 8.99 6.29
N SER A 269 1.59 9.28 7.19
CA SER A 269 1.32 9.21 8.63
C SER A 269 0.38 10.31 9.15
N MET A 270 0.38 11.49 8.53
CA MET A 270 -0.57 12.56 8.84
C MET A 270 -1.98 12.19 8.38
N VAL A 271 -2.12 11.62 7.19
CA VAL A 271 -3.40 11.05 6.70
C VAL A 271 -3.88 9.93 7.60
N HIS A 272 -2.99 9.02 8.01
CA HIS A 272 -3.32 7.97 8.96
C HIS A 272 -3.82 8.54 10.29
N PHE A 273 -3.18 9.58 10.83
CA PHE A 273 -3.65 10.27 12.03
C PHE A 273 -5.01 10.95 11.84
N LEU A 274 -5.27 11.54 10.67
CA LEU A 274 -6.56 12.14 10.35
C LEU A 274 -7.70 11.12 10.31
N LEU A 275 -7.42 9.88 9.90
CA LEU A 275 -8.42 8.82 9.79
C LEU A 275 -8.57 7.98 11.07
N TRP A 276 -7.48 7.71 11.78
CA TRP A 276 -7.45 6.77 12.92
C TRP A 276 -7.07 7.41 14.25
N GLY A 277 -6.44 8.59 14.20
CA GLY A 277 -6.04 9.34 15.39
C GLY A 277 -7.25 9.69 16.27
N GLU A 278 -7.00 9.72 17.57
CA GLU A 278 -8.00 10.09 18.57
C GLU A 278 -9.28 9.22 18.50
N GLY A 279 -9.16 7.96 18.10
CA GLY A 279 -10.30 7.06 17.92
C GLY A 279 -11.16 7.40 16.69
N GLY A 280 -10.55 7.97 15.65
CA GLY A 280 -11.22 8.31 14.39
C GLY A 280 -11.99 9.63 14.40
N ARG A 281 -11.96 10.40 15.51
CA ARG A 281 -12.70 11.67 15.66
C ARG A 281 -12.31 12.75 14.66
N LEU A 282 -11.16 12.63 14.01
CA LEU A 282 -10.67 13.60 13.03
C LEU A 282 -11.20 13.31 11.60
N SER A 283 -11.78 12.13 11.36
CA SER A 283 -12.18 11.69 10.02
C SER A 283 -13.27 12.58 9.39
N ASP A 284 -14.25 13.02 10.17
CA ASP A 284 -15.30 13.94 9.69
C ASP A 284 -14.72 15.31 9.31
N ARG A 285 -13.74 15.79 10.09
CA ARG A 285 -13.03 17.05 9.80
C ARG A 285 -12.19 16.90 8.55
N PHE A 286 -11.51 15.78 8.38
CA PHE A 286 -10.77 15.51 7.15
C PHE A 286 -11.68 15.41 5.93
N SER A 287 -12.85 14.78 6.06
CA SER A 287 -13.88 14.76 5.02
C SER A 287 -14.38 16.17 4.67
N ALA A 288 -14.54 17.05 5.67
CA ALA A 288 -14.88 18.45 5.44
C ALA A 288 -13.74 19.21 4.73
N TYR A 289 -12.48 18.93 5.08
CA TYR A 289 -11.31 19.47 4.37
C TYR A 289 -11.30 19.06 2.89
N LEU A 290 -11.49 17.77 2.58
CA LEU A 290 -11.58 17.27 1.21
C LEU A 290 -12.75 17.91 0.44
N ARG A 291 -13.89 18.15 1.09
CA ARG A 291 -15.02 18.87 0.49
C ARG A 291 -14.66 20.31 0.14
N ASN A 292 -13.98 21.02 1.03
CA ASN A 292 -13.54 22.39 0.79
C ASN A 292 -12.60 22.49 -0.40
N LEU A 293 -11.65 21.55 -0.52
CA LEU A 293 -10.77 21.44 -1.69
C LEU A 293 -11.55 21.13 -2.98
N ASN A 294 -12.51 20.20 -2.93
CA ASN A 294 -13.37 19.87 -4.07
C ASN A 294 -14.23 21.07 -4.53
N GLU A 295 -14.52 22.02 -3.64
CA GLU A 295 -15.16 23.31 -3.95
C GLU A 295 -14.19 24.38 -4.52
N GLY A 296 -12.91 24.06 -4.66
CA GLY A 296 -11.88 24.97 -5.21
C GLY A 296 -11.35 25.99 -4.19
N ARG A 297 -11.49 25.72 -2.89
CA ARG A 297 -10.95 26.58 -1.84
C ARG A 297 -9.45 26.32 -1.63
N ASP A 298 -8.75 27.35 -1.20
CA ASP A 298 -7.32 27.27 -0.89
C ASP A 298 -7.02 26.19 0.19
N PRO A 299 -5.95 25.40 0.06
CA PRO A 299 -5.63 24.32 1.01
C PRO A 299 -5.48 24.75 2.46
N VAL A 300 -4.78 25.85 2.74
CA VAL A 300 -4.49 26.24 4.13
C VAL A 300 -5.76 26.72 4.83
N SER A 301 -6.51 27.61 4.18
CA SER A 301 -7.80 28.10 4.68
C SER A 301 -8.84 26.98 4.83
N SER A 302 -8.85 26.02 3.90
CA SER A 302 -9.72 24.84 3.96
C SER A 302 -9.44 23.98 5.18
N PHE A 303 -8.17 23.77 5.51
CA PHE A 303 -7.77 23.00 6.69
C PHE A 303 -8.16 23.75 7.98
N ARG A 304 -7.79 25.02 8.08
CA ARG A 304 -8.17 25.90 9.21
C ARG A 304 -9.69 25.85 9.48
N MET A 305 -10.50 26.02 8.43
CA MET A 305 -11.96 25.96 8.51
C MET A 305 -12.48 24.59 9.00
N ALA A 306 -11.95 23.49 8.46
CA ALA A 306 -12.39 22.15 8.83
C ALA A 306 -12.00 21.77 10.28
N PHE A 307 -10.92 22.35 10.80
CA PHE A 307 -10.43 22.07 12.16
C PHE A 307 -10.83 23.13 13.18
N GLY A 308 -11.66 24.12 12.79
CA GLY A 308 -12.23 25.14 13.68
C GLY A 308 -11.22 26.20 14.15
N GLY A 309 -10.06 26.28 13.50
CA GLY A 309 -9.05 27.29 13.78
C GLY A 309 -9.08 28.41 12.75
N THR A 310 -8.96 29.66 13.18
CA THR A 310 -8.71 30.79 12.27
C THR A 310 -7.30 31.35 12.41
N ASP A 311 -6.52 30.84 13.37
CA ASP A 311 -5.14 31.25 13.66
C ASP A 311 -4.14 30.12 13.41
N ASP A 312 -2.86 30.46 13.49
CA ASP A 312 -1.73 29.54 13.23
C ASP A 312 -1.59 28.47 14.32
N ARG A 313 -2.24 28.66 15.48
CA ARG A 313 -2.20 27.70 16.59
C ARG A 313 -2.82 26.38 16.21
N ALA A 314 -3.85 26.38 15.36
CA ALA A 314 -4.51 25.15 14.93
C ALA A 314 -3.59 24.21 14.13
N LEU A 315 -2.70 24.76 13.30
CA LEU A 315 -1.73 23.97 12.52
C LEU A 315 -0.64 23.41 13.43
N ALA A 316 -0.09 24.24 14.32
CA ALA A 316 0.89 23.81 15.30
C ALA A 316 0.31 22.76 16.27
N ASP A 317 -0.93 22.92 16.72
CA ASP A 317 -1.64 21.96 17.57
C ASP A 317 -1.92 20.65 16.85
N PHE A 318 -2.26 20.69 15.56
CA PHE A 318 -2.38 19.48 14.74
C PHE A 318 -1.04 18.73 14.66
N GLU A 319 0.02 19.42 14.27
CA GLU A 319 1.34 18.80 14.12
C GLU A 319 1.84 18.21 15.46
N ARG A 320 1.65 18.93 16.56
CA ARG A 320 2.05 18.46 17.89
C ARG A 320 1.27 17.21 18.30
N ARG A 321 -0.05 17.16 18.10
CA ARG A 321 -0.86 15.96 18.38
C ARG A 321 -0.52 14.79 17.48
N TRP A 322 -0.25 15.04 16.19
CA TRP A 322 0.21 14.02 15.25
C TRP A 322 1.55 13.43 15.70
N ARG A 323 2.52 14.24 16.11
CA ARG A 323 3.81 13.75 16.64
C ARG A 323 3.61 12.82 17.83
N GLU A 324 2.75 13.18 18.78
CA GLU A 324 2.47 12.30 19.94
C GLU A 324 1.72 11.03 19.55
N PHE A 325 0.82 11.10 18.59
CA PHE A 325 0.18 9.92 18.03
C PHE A 325 1.22 8.95 17.44
N VAL A 326 2.13 9.43 16.58
CA VAL A 326 3.17 8.60 15.92
C VAL A 326 4.08 7.91 16.95
N LYS A 327 4.48 8.61 18.01
CA LYS A 327 5.32 8.01 19.07
C LYS A 327 4.67 6.79 19.71
N GLN A 328 3.34 6.80 19.86
CA GLN A 328 2.57 5.74 20.48
C GLN A 328 2.14 4.64 19.50
N GLN A 329 2.33 4.83 18.19
CA GLN A 329 1.93 3.83 17.20
C GLN A 329 2.87 2.63 17.19
N SER A 330 2.25 1.48 16.91
CA SER A 330 2.88 0.24 16.50
C SER A 330 2.62 0.01 15.01
N PRO A 331 3.39 -0.88 14.36
CA PRO A 331 3.09 -1.31 13.01
C PRO A 331 1.70 -1.93 12.89
N GLY A 332 1.08 -1.84 11.72
CA GLY A 332 -0.20 -2.48 11.43
C GLY A 332 -0.13 -4.00 11.67
N SER A 333 -1.00 -4.48 12.54
CA SER A 333 -1.02 -5.86 13.03
C SER A 333 -1.29 -6.89 11.93
N VAL A 334 -2.22 -6.61 11.01
CA VAL A 334 -2.56 -7.51 9.91
C VAL A 334 -1.44 -7.55 8.90
N ARG A 335 -0.85 -6.40 8.56
CA ARG A 335 0.30 -6.34 7.66
C ARG A 335 1.50 -7.09 8.24
N ALA A 336 1.82 -6.82 9.51
CA ALA A 336 2.88 -7.53 10.22
C ALA A 336 2.60 -9.04 10.26
N ALA A 337 1.37 -9.46 10.53
CA ALA A 337 0.99 -10.87 10.52
C ALA A 337 1.18 -11.53 9.14
N MET A 338 0.79 -10.87 8.04
CA MET A 338 1.01 -11.39 6.69
C MET A 338 2.49 -11.58 6.38
N ASP A 339 3.30 -10.56 6.66
CA ASP A 339 4.74 -10.56 6.45
C ASP A 339 5.42 -11.68 7.25
N ARG A 340 4.98 -11.89 8.50
CA ARG A 340 5.51 -12.93 9.41
C ARG A 340 5.06 -14.33 9.01
N LEU A 341 3.79 -14.53 8.65
CA LEU A 341 3.31 -15.81 8.14
C LEU A 341 4.01 -16.21 6.83
N THR A 342 4.29 -15.24 5.96
CA THR A 342 5.08 -15.47 4.74
C THR A 342 6.50 -15.90 5.11
N PHE A 343 7.17 -15.16 5.99
CA PHE A 343 8.52 -15.52 6.48
C PHE A 343 8.59 -16.94 7.06
N LEU A 344 7.66 -17.27 7.97
CA LEU A 344 7.62 -18.55 8.66
C LEU A 344 7.27 -19.71 7.70
N SER A 345 6.36 -19.49 6.75
CA SER A 345 5.97 -20.52 5.79
C SER A 345 7.07 -20.82 4.78
N GLU A 346 7.75 -19.80 4.25
CA GLU A 346 8.95 -19.99 3.41
C GLU A 346 10.09 -20.67 4.18
N GLY A 347 10.29 -20.28 5.45
CA GLY A 347 11.24 -20.94 6.34
C GLY A 347 10.93 -22.42 6.56
N LEU A 348 9.65 -22.78 6.73
CA LEU A 348 9.20 -24.17 6.85
C LEU A 348 9.49 -24.99 5.59
N LEU A 349 9.23 -24.44 4.41
CA LEU A 349 9.54 -25.10 3.13
C LEU A 349 11.05 -25.35 3.02
N ARG A 350 11.86 -24.34 3.36
CA ARG A 350 13.33 -24.46 3.36
C ARG A 350 13.85 -25.53 4.32
N LEU A 351 13.28 -25.63 5.52
CA LEU A 351 13.65 -26.66 6.50
C LEU A 351 13.21 -28.06 6.05
N ARG A 352 12.02 -28.16 5.44
CA ARG A 352 11.50 -29.41 4.87
C ARG A 352 12.43 -29.97 3.79
N ASP A 353 12.97 -29.13 2.91
CA ASP A 353 13.96 -29.55 1.90
C ASP A 353 15.24 -30.14 2.50
N ARG A 354 15.52 -29.79 3.77
CA ARG A 354 16.65 -30.31 4.57
C ARG A 354 16.22 -31.41 5.54
N ASN A 355 15.01 -31.93 5.40
CA ASN A 355 14.43 -32.96 6.26
C ASN A 355 14.35 -32.56 7.75
N VAL A 356 14.18 -31.27 8.03
CA VAL A 356 13.97 -30.72 9.38
C VAL A 356 12.49 -30.37 9.54
N HIS A 357 11.83 -30.97 10.54
CA HIS A 357 10.37 -30.87 10.73
C HIS A 357 10.05 -30.36 12.14
N PRO A 358 10.05 -29.03 12.36
CA PRO A 358 9.71 -28.48 13.67
C PRO A 358 8.25 -28.76 14.03
N SER A 359 8.00 -29.09 15.29
CA SER A 359 6.68 -29.45 15.83
C SER A 359 6.03 -28.33 16.64
N SER A 360 6.73 -27.21 16.82
CA SER A 360 6.24 -26.00 17.50
C SER A 360 6.86 -24.73 16.91
N LEU A 361 6.27 -23.57 17.22
CA LEU A 361 6.81 -22.28 16.81
C LEU A 361 8.22 -22.03 17.37
N GLU A 362 8.51 -22.45 18.60
CA GLU A 362 9.83 -22.30 19.22
C GLU A 362 10.90 -23.19 18.55
N GLU A 363 10.51 -24.41 18.16
CA GLU A 363 11.39 -25.29 17.38
C GLU A 363 11.65 -24.72 15.97
N LEU A 364 10.62 -24.17 15.32
CA LEU A 364 10.75 -23.50 14.03
C LEU A 364 11.72 -22.31 14.14
N LYS A 365 11.49 -21.42 15.11
CA LYS A 365 12.36 -20.28 15.40
C LYS A 365 13.81 -20.71 15.61
N SER A 366 14.03 -21.71 16.46
CA SER A 366 15.38 -22.22 16.76
C SER A 366 16.07 -22.79 15.52
N ALA A 367 15.32 -23.53 14.69
CA ALA A 367 15.84 -24.10 13.45
C ALA A 367 16.18 -23.01 12.41
N LEU A 368 15.32 -22.01 12.23
CA LEU A 368 15.56 -20.91 11.29
C LEU A 368 16.79 -20.07 11.70
N LYS A 369 16.95 -19.79 12.99
CA LYS A 369 18.15 -19.11 13.52
C LYS A 369 19.42 -19.91 13.32
N LYS A 370 19.38 -21.22 13.58
CA LYS A 370 20.52 -22.11 13.36
C LYS A 370 20.96 -22.12 11.89
N GLU A 371 20.00 -22.00 10.97
CA GLU A 371 20.24 -21.95 9.52
C GLU A 371 20.62 -20.55 9.01
N GLY A 372 20.59 -19.51 9.86
CA GLY A 372 20.77 -18.12 9.45
C GLY A 372 19.77 -17.71 8.36
N PHE A 373 18.53 -18.19 8.48
CA PHE A 373 17.52 -18.01 7.43
C PHE A 373 17.17 -16.53 7.24
N THR A 374 17.13 -16.12 5.97
CA THR A 374 16.72 -14.77 5.57
C THR A 374 15.75 -14.84 4.41
N LEU A 375 14.79 -13.92 4.38
CA LEU A 375 13.84 -13.77 3.28
C LEU A 375 13.87 -12.34 2.75
N ALA A 376 14.12 -12.18 1.47
CA ALA A 376 13.94 -10.91 0.79
C ALA A 376 12.46 -10.75 0.41
N MET A 377 11.82 -9.70 0.90
CA MET A 377 10.44 -9.33 0.56
C MET A 377 10.40 -7.97 -0.13
N GLY A 378 9.47 -7.79 -1.05
CA GLY A 378 9.20 -6.48 -1.64
C GLY A 378 8.50 -5.56 -0.63
N SER A 379 9.02 -4.35 -0.43
CA SER A 379 8.34 -3.27 0.28
C SER A 379 8.20 -2.03 -0.60
N HIS A 380 7.46 -1.03 -0.11
CA HIS A 380 7.37 0.28 -0.73
C HIS A 380 8.74 0.93 -0.95
N ALA A 381 9.61 0.89 0.06
CA ALA A 381 10.92 1.53 0.06
C ALA A 381 12.01 0.69 -0.64
N GLY A 382 11.62 -0.41 -1.29
CA GLY A 382 12.55 -1.38 -1.90
C GLY A 382 12.55 -2.73 -1.17
N PRO A 383 13.47 -3.63 -1.53
CA PRO A 383 13.55 -4.94 -0.90
C PRO A 383 13.92 -4.82 0.59
N VAL A 384 13.11 -5.44 1.46
CA VAL A 384 13.41 -5.61 2.89
C VAL A 384 13.88 -7.04 3.10
N THR A 385 14.98 -7.22 3.82
CA THR A 385 15.46 -8.55 4.20
C THR A 385 15.02 -8.84 5.62
N LEU A 386 14.10 -9.78 5.77
CA LEU A 386 13.75 -10.38 7.05
C LEU A 386 14.80 -11.39 7.45
N ARG A 387 15.16 -11.42 8.74
CA ARG A 387 16.24 -12.26 9.27
C ARG A 387 15.76 -13.03 10.48
N ALA A 388 16.08 -14.31 10.56
CA ALA A 388 15.60 -15.18 11.64
C ALA A 388 16.01 -14.72 13.04
N GLU A 389 17.05 -13.90 13.16
CA GLU A 389 17.50 -13.29 14.43
C GLU A 389 16.52 -12.24 14.97
N ASP A 390 15.68 -11.64 14.12
CA ASP A 390 14.70 -10.65 14.52
C ASP A 390 13.55 -11.30 15.30
N GLU A 391 13.54 -11.05 16.60
CA GLU A 391 12.53 -11.56 17.54
C GLU A 391 11.11 -11.10 17.19
N SER A 392 10.96 -9.94 16.54
CA SER A 392 9.64 -9.41 16.18
C SER A 392 8.92 -10.33 15.19
N LEU A 393 9.65 -11.11 14.39
CA LEU A 393 9.07 -12.00 13.36
C LEU A 393 8.23 -13.16 13.92
N TYR A 394 8.31 -13.42 15.23
CA TYR A 394 7.63 -14.54 15.89
C TYR A 394 6.46 -14.10 16.79
N SER A 395 6.06 -12.83 16.71
CA SER A 395 4.90 -12.29 17.44
C SER A 395 3.96 -11.55 16.47
N ILE A 396 2.92 -10.86 16.94
CA ILE A 396 2.15 -9.89 16.14
C ILE A 396 2.02 -8.63 17.00
N PRO A 397 2.34 -7.42 16.50
CA PRO A 397 2.21 -6.22 17.31
C PRO A 397 0.72 -5.92 17.52
N PRO A 398 0.30 -5.45 18.71
CA PRO A 398 -1.02 -4.88 18.85
C PRO A 398 -1.08 -3.54 18.11
N ASP A 399 -2.20 -3.26 17.44
CA ASP A 399 -2.49 -1.96 16.84
C ASP A 399 -3.86 -1.42 17.30
N GLN A 400 -4.27 -0.27 16.77
CA GLN A 400 -5.53 0.39 17.09
C GLN A 400 -6.79 -0.36 16.61
N ILE A 401 -6.65 -1.34 15.72
CA ILE A 401 -7.75 -2.16 15.18
C ILE A 401 -7.98 -3.40 16.06
N GLN A 402 -6.94 -3.86 16.77
CA GLN A 402 -7.00 -5.04 17.61
C GLN A 402 -7.81 -4.85 18.90
N ASP A 403 -8.32 -5.97 19.42
CA ASP A 403 -8.98 -5.99 20.71
C ASP A 403 -7.96 -5.81 21.83
N ARG A 404 -8.10 -4.74 22.63
CA ARG A 404 -7.19 -4.47 23.76
C ARG A 404 -7.23 -5.56 24.83
N ARG A 405 -8.24 -6.44 24.85
CA ARG A 405 -8.39 -7.53 25.83
C ARG A 405 -7.72 -8.83 25.40
N ARG A 406 -7.41 -9.01 24.11
CA ARG A 406 -6.84 -10.24 23.56
C ARG A 406 -5.81 -9.89 22.50
N ALA A 407 -4.54 -10.13 22.80
CA ALA A 407 -3.47 -9.89 21.84
C ALA A 407 -3.59 -10.84 20.64
N PRO A 408 -3.29 -10.37 19.42
CA PRO A 408 -3.16 -11.24 18.27
C PRO A 408 -1.92 -12.14 18.43
N GLU A 409 -2.04 -13.40 18.04
CA GLU A 409 -1.00 -14.41 18.20
C GLU A 409 -0.82 -15.22 16.92
N ILE A 410 0.39 -15.74 16.71
CA ILE A 410 0.68 -16.73 15.67
C ILE A 410 0.34 -18.11 16.24
N GLU A 411 -0.51 -18.85 15.54
CA GLU A 411 -0.88 -20.21 15.88
C GLU A 411 -0.13 -21.20 14.99
N PHE A 412 0.53 -22.17 15.63
CA PHE A 412 1.26 -23.25 14.97
C PHE A 412 0.70 -24.59 15.46
N VAL A 413 0.12 -25.37 14.55
CA VAL A 413 -0.47 -26.68 14.89
C VAL A 413 0.21 -27.78 14.09
N TRP A 414 1.00 -28.60 14.78
CA TRP A 414 1.59 -29.82 14.21
C TRP A 414 0.52 -30.92 14.08
N LYS A 415 0.41 -31.49 12.87
CA LYS A 415 -0.53 -32.60 12.56
C LYS A 415 0.16 -33.95 12.35
N GLY A 416 1.47 -34.03 12.50
CA GLY A 416 2.21 -35.28 12.38
C GLY A 416 2.19 -36.12 13.66
N PRO A 417 2.80 -37.31 13.64
CA PRO A 417 2.98 -38.11 14.85
C PRO A 417 3.71 -37.26 15.91
N LYS A 418 3.30 -37.39 17.18
CA LYS A 418 4.03 -36.73 18.27
C LYS A 418 5.48 -37.22 18.24
N PRO A 419 6.48 -36.33 18.22
CA PRO A 419 7.86 -36.76 18.37
C PRO A 419 7.98 -37.55 19.69
N PRO A 420 8.83 -38.60 19.74
CA PRO A 420 9.07 -39.31 20.98
C PRO A 420 9.49 -38.30 22.04
N ARG A 421 8.84 -38.33 23.22
CA ARG A 421 9.24 -37.50 24.36
C ARG A 421 10.73 -37.74 24.55
N ARG A 422 11.55 -36.68 24.43
CA ARG A 422 12.94 -36.72 24.89
C ARG A 422 12.90 -37.23 26.32
N ALA A 423 13.44 -38.43 26.55
CA ALA A 423 13.65 -38.92 27.89
C ALA A 423 14.41 -37.83 28.65
N THR A 424 13.79 -37.29 29.69
CA THR A 424 14.51 -36.45 30.64
C THR A 424 15.62 -37.32 31.21
N ALA A 425 16.84 -36.82 31.23
CA ALA A 425 17.98 -37.46 31.88
C ALA A 425 17.68 -37.62 33.37
N LYS A 426 16.98 -38.69 33.73
CA LYS A 426 16.71 -39.10 35.12
C LYS A 426 16.27 -40.55 35.30
N ASP A 427 16.37 -41.39 34.27
CA ASP A 427 16.05 -42.83 34.36
C ASP A 427 17.29 -43.74 34.13
N ASP A 428 18.52 -43.22 34.30
CA ASP A 428 19.77 -43.99 34.22
C ASP A 428 20.25 -44.54 35.59
N GLU A 429 19.38 -44.62 36.59
CA GLU A 429 19.68 -45.32 37.86
C GLU A 429 18.55 -46.26 38.23
N ARG A 430 18.52 -47.42 37.58
CA ARG A 430 18.18 -48.75 38.14
C ARG A 430 18.10 -49.76 37.01
N ASP A 431 19.16 -50.54 36.85
CA ASP A 431 19.09 -52.00 36.90
C ASP A 431 20.43 -52.58 36.45
N GLY A 432 21.34 -52.68 37.42
CA GLY A 432 22.47 -53.58 37.33
C GLY A 432 22.07 -54.95 37.85
N GLY A 433 22.16 -55.98 37.01
CA GLY A 433 22.26 -57.37 37.45
C GLY A 433 21.36 -58.34 36.68
N GLY A 434 21.96 -59.21 35.87
CA GLY A 434 21.27 -60.42 35.42
C GLY A 434 21.76 -60.97 34.09
N SER A 435 22.80 -61.81 34.15
CA SER A 435 23.28 -62.68 33.08
C SER A 435 22.18 -63.55 32.45
N GLY A 436 22.16 -63.65 31.11
CA GLY A 436 21.35 -64.64 30.38
C GLY A 436 21.88 -64.81 28.96
N ALA A 437 22.47 -65.97 28.69
CA ALA A 437 23.07 -66.35 27.42
C ALA A 437 22.02 -66.83 26.39
N GLY A 438 22.37 -66.71 25.11
CA GLY A 438 21.93 -67.62 24.03
C GLY A 438 20.89 -67.06 23.07
N GLY A 439 21.24 -67.02 21.77
CA GLY A 439 20.27 -66.85 20.69
C GLY A 439 20.79 -66.06 19.50
N THR A 440 21.70 -66.63 18.72
CA THR A 440 21.97 -66.20 17.34
C THR A 440 20.80 -66.61 16.44
N GLU A 441 19.96 -65.66 16.07
CA GLU A 441 19.09 -65.77 14.89
C GLU A 441 19.37 -64.61 13.94
N GLU A 442 20.21 -64.89 12.94
CA GLU A 442 20.22 -64.18 11.68
C GLU A 442 18.86 -64.38 10.99
N ARG A 443 18.04 -63.33 10.95
CA ARG A 443 16.94 -63.23 9.99
C ARG A 443 16.98 -61.89 9.28
N SER A 444 17.51 -61.95 8.06
CA SER A 444 16.91 -61.36 6.86
C SER A 444 16.67 -59.84 6.90
N SER A 445 17.76 -59.08 6.78
CA SER A 445 17.73 -57.70 6.29
C SER A 445 17.54 -57.70 4.76
N ASP A 446 16.30 -57.66 4.28
CA ASP A 446 15.97 -57.27 2.89
C ASP A 446 14.48 -56.95 2.76
N ALA A 447 13.98 -56.07 3.63
CA ALA A 447 12.81 -55.28 3.31
C ALA A 447 13.31 -53.88 2.95
N ALA A 448 13.40 -53.59 1.65
CA ALA A 448 13.59 -52.24 1.17
C ALA A 448 12.47 -51.36 1.73
N GLU A 449 12.78 -50.65 2.81
CA GLU A 449 11.88 -49.77 3.52
C GLU A 449 11.42 -48.72 2.50
N LYS A 450 10.13 -48.78 2.11
CA LYS A 450 9.55 -47.77 1.23
C LYS A 450 9.90 -46.40 1.83
N PRO A 451 10.42 -45.44 1.05
CA PRO A 451 10.79 -44.14 1.59
C PRO A 451 9.59 -43.58 2.33
N ALA A 452 9.76 -43.38 3.64
CA ALA A 452 8.70 -42.90 4.50
C ALA A 452 8.14 -41.61 3.90
N LYS A 453 6.81 -41.56 3.72
CA LYS A 453 6.15 -40.38 3.18
C LYS A 453 6.55 -39.18 4.04
N PRO A 454 7.04 -38.07 3.46
CA PRO A 454 7.46 -36.91 4.25
C PRO A 454 6.28 -36.44 5.11
N PRO A 455 6.54 -36.01 6.36
CA PRO A 455 5.47 -35.64 7.27
C PRO A 455 4.65 -34.46 6.72
N PRO A 456 3.39 -34.30 7.16
CA PRO A 456 2.56 -33.20 6.74
C PRO A 456 3.16 -31.86 7.17
N LEU A 457 2.93 -30.81 6.38
CA LEU A 457 3.24 -29.44 6.80
C LEU A 457 2.32 -29.04 7.96
N PRO A 458 2.84 -28.27 8.95
CA PRO A 458 2.02 -27.77 10.04
C PRO A 458 0.96 -26.79 9.53
N GLU A 459 -0.10 -26.62 10.30
CA GLU A 459 -1.02 -25.51 10.10
C GLU A 459 -0.44 -24.25 10.75
N LEU A 460 -0.35 -23.17 9.98
CA LEU A 460 0.11 -21.87 10.44
C LEU A 460 -0.99 -20.85 10.19
N SER A 461 -1.42 -20.16 11.24
CA SER A 461 -2.50 -19.18 11.20
C SER A 461 -2.29 -18.09 12.25
N THR A 462 -3.23 -17.16 12.36
CA THR A 462 -3.31 -16.23 13.48
C THR A 462 -4.52 -16.50 14.35
N ARG A 463 -4.45 -16.07 15.61
CA ARG A 463 -5.59 -16.05 16.53
C ARG A 463 -5.82 -14.64 17.06
N ASN A 464 -7.08 -14.30 17.36
CA ASN A 464 -7.51 -13.01 17.87
C ASN A 464 -7.20 -11.81 16.97
N LEU A 465 -6.84 -12.02 15.71
CA LEU A 465 -6.54 -10.95 14.77
C LEU A 465 -7.86 -10.38 14.22
N ARG A 466 -8.00 -9.06 14.28
CA ARG A 466 -9.10 -8.30 13.68
C ARG A 466 -8.68 -7.65 12.36
N PRO A 467 -9.61 -7.53 11.39
CA PRO A 467 -11.01 -7.94 11.44
C PRO A 467 -11.24 -9.45 11.29
N ARG A 468 -10.25 -10.19 10.78
CA ARG A 468 -10.29 -11.65 10.62
C ARG A 468 -8.89 -12.23 10.82
N ASN A 469 -8.84 -13.50 11.20
CA ASN A 469 -7.60 -14.26 11.23
C ASN A 469 -7.07 -14.52 9.82
N LEU A 470 -5.77 -14.75 9.74
CA LEU A 470 -5.08 -15.19 8.55
C LEU A 470 -4.67 -16.66 8.69
N LYS A 471 -4.55 -17.34 7.57
CA LYS A 471 -4.12 -18.74 7.50
C LYS A 471 -3.24 -18.98 6.28
N VAL A 472 -2.22 -19.81 6.46
CA VAL A 472 -1.39 -20.31 5.37
C VAL A 472 -2.07 -21.50 4.70
N SER A 473 -2.21 -21.41 3.38
CA SER A 473 -2.62 -22.49 2.49
C SER A 473 -1.39 -23.05 1.77
N TRP A 474 -1.20 -24.36 1.85
CA TRP A 474 -0.11 -25.07 1.19
C TRP A 474 -0.61 -25.65 -0.14
N LYS A 475 0.11 -25.38 -1.23
CA LYS A 475 -0.18 -25.94 -2.56
C LYS A 475 1.01 -26.78 -3.02
N GLN A 476 0.74 -27.93 -3.62
CA GLN A 476 1.76 -28.75 -4.26
C GLN A 476 1.65 -28.61 -5.78
N GLY A 477 2.74 -28.20 -6.42
CA GLY A 477 2.86 -28.10 -7.87
C GLY A 477 2.95 -29.46 -8.55
N ALA A 478 2.77 -29.46 -9.87
CA ALA A 478 2.88 -30.66 -10.70
C ALA A 478 4.30 -31.27 -10.71
N ASP A 479 5.32 -30.45 -10.40
CA ASP A 479 6.71 -30.84 -10.20
C ASP A 479 6.98 -31.44 -8.81
N GLY A 480 5.95 -31.50 -7.94
CA GLY A 480 6.04 -31.96 -6.56
C GLY A 480 6.52 -30.89 -5.58
N GLY A 481 6.90 -29.70 -6.05
CA GLY A 481 7.31 -28.55 -5.23
C GLY A 481 6.14 -28.00 -4.42
N TRP A 482 6.44 -27.42 -3.25
CA TRP A 482 5.42 -26.82 -2.38
C TRP A 482 5.51 -25.30 -2.42
N SER A 483 4.36 -24.63 -2.34
CA SER A 483 4.26 -23.19 -2.17
C SER A 483 3.28 -22.85 -1.04
N ALA A 484 3.44 -21.67 -0.46
CA ALA A 484 2.58 -21.13 0.58
C ALA A 484 1.83 -19.89 0.09
N GLU A 485 0.59 -19.72 0.53
CA GLU A 485 -0.21 -18.52 0.30
C GLU A 485 -0.91 -18.12 1.60
N VAL A 486 -0.77 -16.85 2.01
CA VAL A 486 -1.44 -16.31 3.20
C VAL A 486 -2.79 -15.72 2.78
N GLY A 487 -3.89 -16.23 3.33
CA GLY A 487 -5.25 -15.77 3.08
C GLY A 487 -6.03 -15.51 4.37
N LEU A 488 -7.26 -14.98 4.26
CA LEU A 488 -8.18 -14.92 5.41
C LEU A 488 -8.68 -16.32 5.74
N GLU A 489 -8.85 -16.60 7.05
CA GLU A 489 -9.48 -17.83 7.57
C GLU A 489 -10.98 -17.91 7.23
#